data_AF-A0A2N6N8H0-F1
#
_entry.id   AF-A0A2N6N8H0-F1
#
_cell.length_a   1.000
_cell.length_b   1.000
_cell.length_c   1.000
_cell.angle_alpha   90.00
_cell.angle_beta   90.00
_cell.angle_gamma   90.00
#
_symmetry.space_group_name_H-M   'P 1'
#
loop_
_entity.id
_entity.type
_entity.pdbx_description
1 polymer ?
#
loop_
_entity_poly.entity_id
_entity_poly.type
_entity_poly.pdbx_seq_one_letter_code
_entity_poly.pdbx_strand_id
1 'polypeptide(L)'
;MFGVTTIAAASGREERDFQFLERALGRLEEAFETRKIAKRDIANWRTATVRCVQSCQKDDDFSDELASRMYTFFERFVEEDVETTKIDKLKERFSQLCRDAVSVRLQMRGSEDYYRCVTLERGLPLSGNEDIADPYAVYDGDDNEDASQISFTIFGALVMYPKLEPDREVILEQAIVAMASENA
;
A
#
# COMPACT_ATOMS: atom_id res chain seq x y z
N MET A 1 -17.91 15.12 37.03
CA MET A 1 -16.50 15.53 37.21
C MET A 1 -15.68 14.56 36.37
N PHE A 2 -15.51 14.85 35.08
CA PHE A 2 -14.80 13.97 34.16
C PHE A 2 -13.33 14.42 34.16
N GLY A 3 -12.46 13.52 34.59
CA GLY A 3 -11.03 13.78 34.74
C GLY A 3 -10.40 14.09 33.39
N VAL A 4 -9.84 15.29 33.28
CA VAL A 4 -8.92 15.67 32.21
C VAL A 4 -7.69 14.79 32.36
N THR A 5 -7.52 13.82 31.47
CA THR A 5 -6.24 13.11 31.36
C THR A 5 -5.28 14.04 30.65
N THR A 6 -4.39 14.65 31.43
CA THR A 6 -3.26 15.44 30.95
C THR A 6 -2.52 14.64 29.89
N ILE A 7 -2.50 15.12 28.65
CA ILE A 7 -1.60 14.61 27.62
C ILE A 7 -0.20 14.97 28.09
N ALA A 8 0.52 13.98 28.61
CA ALA A 8 1.90 14.14 29.01
C ALA A 8 2.69 14.68 27.81
N ALA A 9 3.34 15.81 28.00
CA ALA A 9 4.33 16.32 27.07
C ALA A 9 5.43 15.24 26.94
N ALA A 10 5.47 14.56 25.79
CA ALA A 10 6.55 13.65 25.45
C ALA A 10 7.82 14.49 25.23
N SER A 11 8.54 14.73 26.31
CA SER A 11 9.92 15.21 26.29
C SER A 11 10.84 14.02 26.08
N GLY A 12 11.17 13.78 24.82
CA GLY A 12 12.17 12.82 24.37
C GLY A 12 12.35 12.99 22.87
N ARG A 13 13.56 12.93 22.36
CA ARG A 13 13.82 12.70 20.92
C ARG A 13 13.30 11.29 20.58
N GLU A 14 11.99 11.11 20.54
CA GLU A 14 11.41 10.10 19.68
C GLU A 14 11.54 10.70 18.27
N GLU A 15 12.47 10.16 17.48
CA GLU A 15 12.33 10.23 16.04
C GLU A 15 10.90 9.82 15.75
N ARG A 16 10.10 10.79 15.28
CA ARG A 16 8.69 10.59 15.01
C ARG A 16 8.63 9.69 13.78
N ASP A 17 8.66 8.40 14.06
CA ASP A 17 8.75 7.37 13.04
C ASP A 17 7.45 7.36 12.23
N PHE A 18 7.54 7.89 11.01
CA PHE A 18 6.44 7.88 10.07
C PHE A 18 5.97 6.46 9.76
N GLN A 19 6.85 5.45 9.84
CA GLN A 19 6.48 4.05 9.72
C GLN A 19 5.51 3.62 10.82
N PHE A 20 5.81 3.95 12.07
CA PHE A 20 4.95 3.64 13.21
C PHE A 20 3.59 4.31 13.05
N LEU A 21 3.59 5.60 12.72
CA LEU A 21 2.39 6.37 12.47
C LEU A 21 1.55 5.72 11.37
N GLU A 22 2.13 5.47 10.20
CA GLU A 22 1.42 4.85 9.08
C GLU A 22 0.82 3.48 9.41
N ARG A 23 1.55 2.67 10.19
CA ARG A 23 1.06 1.39 10.67
C ARG A 23 -0.10 1.54 11.65
N ALA A 24 -0.04 2.52 12.55
CA ALA A 24 -1.11 2.82 13.49
C ALA A 24 -2.37 3.34 12.76
N LEU A 25 -2.20 4.22 11.78
CA LEU A 25 -3.29 4.73 10.94
C LEU A 25 -3.96 3.59 10.15
N GLY A 26 -3.16 2.70 9.54
CA GLY A 26 -3.69 1.54 8.82
C GLY A 26 -4.52 0.61 9.72
N ARG A 27 -4.02 0.27 10.91
CA ARG A 27 -4.77 -0.55 11.88
C ARG A 27 -6.07 0.09 12.35
N LEU A 28 -6.08 1.41 12.49
CA LEU A 28 -7.30 2.12 12.87
C LEU A 28 -8.34 2.06 11.75
N GLU A 29 -7.91 2.23 10.50
CA GLU A 29 -8.78 2.11 9.32
C GLU A 29 -9.38 0.70 9.22
N GLU A 30 -8.56 -0.36 9.38
CA GLU A 30 -9.04 -1.74 9.44
C GLU A 30 -10.10 -1.94 10.54
N ALA A 31 -9.89 -1.33 11.72
CA ALA A 31 -10.85 -1.39 12.81
C ALA A 31 -12.16 -0.64 12.50
N PHE A 32 -12.08 0.49 11.78
CA PHE A 32 -13.26 1.24 11.33
C PHE A 32 -14.06 0.45 10.30
N GLU A 33 -13.39 -0.20 9.35
CA GLU A 33 -14.02 -1.07 8.36
C GLU A 33 -14.72 -2.26 9.04
N THR A 34 -14.05 -2.93 9.97
CA THR A 34 -14.62 -4.06 10.74
C THR A 34 -15.88 -3.65 11.49
N ARG A 35 -15.95 -2.40 11.96
CA ARG A 35 -17.10 -1.83 12.67
C ARG A 35 -18.16 -1.23 11.74
N LYS A 36 -17.98 -1.35 10.42
CA LYS A 36 -18.89 -0.81 9.39
C LYS A 36 -19.12 0.69 9.52
N ILE A 37 -18.08 1.44 9.91
CA ILE A 37 -18.13 2.90 9.88
C ILE A 37 -18.23 3.36 8.42
N ALA A 38 -19.04 4.39 8.16
CA ALA A 38 -19.25 4.90 6.82
C ALA A 38 -17.92 5.38 6.20
N LYS A 39 -17.66 5.01 4.93
CA LYS A 39 -16.42 5.35 4.20
C LYS A 39 -16.13 6.86 4.21
N ARG A 40 -17.16 7.69 4.12
CA ARG A 40 -17.06 9.16 4.25
C ARG A 40 -16.44 9.59 5.58
N ASP A 41 -16.86 8.98 6.69
CA ASP A 41 -16.38 9.35 8.01
C ASP A 41 -14.91 8.91 8.21
N ILE A 42 -14.53 7.78 7.60
CA ILE A 42 -13.13 7.33 7.51
C ILE A 42 -12.29 8.35 6.71
N ALA A 43 -12.77 8.82 5.55
CA ALA A 43 -12.08 9.81 4.72
C ALA A 43 -11.90 11.17 5.43
N ASN A 44 -12.93 11.63 6.15
CA ASN A 44 -12.84 12.83 6.98
C ASN A 44 -11.76 12.70 8.06
N TRP A 45 -11.70 11.54 8.73
CA TRP A 45 -10.70 11.28 9.75
C TRP A 45 -9.27 11.21 9.17
N ARG A 46 -9.10 10.57 8.01
CA ARG A 46 -7.84 10.56 7.26
C ARG A 46 -7.36 11.97 6.96
N THR A 47 -8.23 12.79 6.36
CA THR A 47 -7.90 14.17 5.98
C THR A 47 -7.48 15.01 7.18
N ALA A 48 -8.21 14.89 8.30
CA ALA A 48 -7.87 15.58 9.55
C ALA A 48 -6.51 15.14 10.08
N THR A 49 -6.23 13.84 10.02
CA THR A 49 -4.97 13.28 10.51
C THR A 49 -3.79 13.69 9.65
N VAL A 50 -3.89 13.60 8.32
CA VAL A 50 -2.82 14.05 7.40
C VAL A 50 -2.46 15.50 7.62
N ARG A 51 -3.44 16.39 7.82
CA ARG A 51 -3.17 17.80 8.13
C ARG A 51 -2.33 17.96 9.40
N CYS A 52 -2.62 17.17 10.44
CA CYS A 52 -1.82 17.16 11.66
C CYS A 52 -0.40 16.63 11.40
N VAL A 53 -0.26 15.56 10.61
CA VAL A 53 1.06 14.96 10.28
C VAL A 53 1.92 15.91 9.46
N GLN A 54 1.37 16.50 8.41
CA GLN A 54 2.05 17.47 7.55
C GLN A 54 2.51 18.71 8.34
N SER A 55 1.74 19.14 9.35
CA SER A 55 2.15 20.24 10.23
C SER A 55 3.28 19.88 11.20
N CYS A 56 3.57 18.58 11.36
CA CYS A 56 4.53 18.04 12.31
C CYS A 56 5.81 17.48 11.66
N GLN A 57 5.77 17.14 10.36
CA GLN A 57 6.88 16.51 9.65
C GLN A 57 8.05 17.50 9.45
N LYS A 58 9.21 17.10 9.96
CA LYS A 58 10.52 17.51 9.45
C LYS A 58 11.02 16.36 8.57
N ASP A 59 11.89 16.67 7.60
CA ASP A 59 12.58 15.72 6.72
C ASP A 59 12.76 14.36 7.40
N ASP A 60 11.96 13.38 6.98
CA ASP A 60 12.09 12.00 7.46
C ASP A 60 12.80 11.16 6.39
N ASP A 61 13.71 10.32 6.85
CA ASP A 61 14.44 9.38 5.99
C ASP A 61 13.58 8.13 5.69
N PHE A 62 12.27 8.15 5.98
CA PHE A 62 11.40 6.97 5.88
C PHE A 62 11.40 6.36 4.48
N SER A 63 11.35 7.22 3.46
CA SER A 63 11.39 6.78 2.06
C SER A 63 12.71 6.07 1.72
N ASP A 64 13.83 6.55 2.25
CA ASP A 64 15.16 5.99 2.02
C ASP A 64 15.40 4.72 2.85
N GLU A 65 14.84 4.63 4.06
CA GLU A 65 14.81 3.40 4.85
C GLU A 65 13.99 2.30 4.15
N LEU A 66 12.82 2.64 3.61
CA LEU A 66 11.99 1.71 2.86
C LEU A 66 12.71 1.23 1.60
N ALA A 67 13.35 2.14 0.88
CA ALA A 67 14.16 1.81 -0.30
C ALA A 67 15.31 0.87 0.04
N SER A 68 16.01 1.12 1.15
CA SER A 68 17.09 0.26 1.62
C SER A 68 16.59 -1.15 1.93
N ARG A 69 15.45 -1.28 2.62
CA ARG A 69 14.82 -2.58 2.90
C ARG A 69 14.40 -3.29 1.63
N MET A 70 13.78 -2.59 0.67
CA MET A 70 13.41 -3.16 -0.63
C MET A 70 14.65 -3.66 -1.37
N TYR A 71 15.70 -2.84 -1.45
CA TYR A 71 16.95 -3.22 -2.10
C TYR A 71 17.55 -4.51 -1.51
N THR A 72 17.57 -4.69 -0.19
CA THR A 72 18.07 -5.92 0.45
C THR A 72 17.32 -7.19 0.01
N PHE A 73 16.05 -7.10 -0.38
CA PHE A 73 15.35 -8.24 -0.97
C PHE A 73 15.79 -8.50 -2.40
N PHE A 74 16.00 -7.44 -3.19
CA PHE A 74 16.30 -7.54 -4.62
C PHE A 74 17.79 -7.72 -4.94
N GLU A 75 18.70 -7.40 -4.02
CA GLU A 75 20.14 -7.51 -4.25
C GLU A 75 20.57 -8.95 -4.58
N ARG A 76 19.80 -9.94 -4.13
CA ARG A 76 20.01 -11.37 -4.43
C ARG A 76 19.85 -11.72 -5.91
N PHE A 77 19.21 -10.86 -6.68
CA PHE A 77 19.03 -11.02 -8.13
C PHE A 77 20.05 -10.21 -8.94
N VAL A 78 20.95 -9.47 -8.28
CA VAL A 78 22.02 -8.71 -8.94
C VAL A 78 23.18 -9.67 -9.21
N GLU A 79 23.65 -9.70 -10.46
CA GLU A 79 24.81 -10.51 -10.86
C GLU A 79 26.09 -10.04 -10.14
N GLU A 80 27.01 -10.96 -9.86
CA GLU A 80 28.24 -10.67 -9.09
C GLU A 80 29.16 -9.65 -9.79
N ASP A 81 29.16 -9.61 -11.13
CA ASP A 81 30.06 -8.79 -11.94
C ASP A 81 29.46 -7.45 -12.40
N VAL A 82 28.41 -6.96 -11.73
CA VAL A 82 27.79 -5.68 -12.07
C VAL A 82 28.66 -4.52 -11.60
N GLU A 83 28.95 -3.58 -12.52
CA GLU A 83 29.65 -2.34 -12.22
C GLU A 83 28.99 -1.57 -11.06
N THR A 84 29.79 -1.10 -10.11
CA THR A 84 29.31 -0.34 -8.94
C THR A 84 28.41 0.84 -9.32
N THR A 85 28.71 1.53 -10.42
CA THR A 85 27.92 2.66 -10.90
C THR A 85 26.48 2.27 -11.30
N LYS A 86 26.27 1.03 -11.76
CA LYS A 86 24.93 0.50 -12.06
C LYS A 86 24.18 0.13 -10.77
N ILE A 87 24.90 -0.39 -9.77
CA ILE A 87 24.34 -0.68 -8.44
C ILE A 87 23.89 0.63 -7.77
N ASP A 88 24.71 1.68 -7.83
CA ASP A 88 24.36 2.97 -7.23
C ASP A 88 23.13 3.59 -7.92
N LYS A 89 23.06 3.53 -9.25
CA LYS A 89 21.86 3.94 -9.99
C LYS A 89 20.63 3.12 -9.64
N LEU A 90 20.78 1.82 -9.38
CA LEU A 90 19.68 0.97 -8.95
C LEU A 90 19.17 1.40 -7.56
N LYS A 91 20.07 1.64 -6.61
CA LYS A 91 19.71 2.16 -5.27
C LYS A 91 19.01 3.51 -5.35
N GLU A 92 19.51 4.42 -6.18
CA GLU A 92 18.86 5.72 -6.43
C GLU A 92 17.44 5.56 -6.98
N ARG A 93 17.22 4.62 -7.89
CA ARG A 93 15.88 4.30 -8.41
C ARG A 93 14.96 3.72 -7.34
N PHE A 94 15.45 2.86 -6.44
CA PHE A 94 14.66 2.40 -5.29
C PHE A 94 14.27 3.56 -4.37
N SER A 95 15.21 4.45 -4.04
CA SER A 95 14.92 5.67 -3.27
C SER A 95 13.85 6.52 -3.93
N GLN A 96 13.98 6.78 -5.23
CA GLN A 96 12.99 7.57 -5.96
C GLN A 96 11.62 6.90 -5.97
N LEU A 97 11.55 5.60 -6.24
CA LEU A 97 10.31 4.82 -6.21
C LEU A 97 9.61 4.92 -4.85
N CYS A 98 10.37 4.77 -3.75
CA CYS A 98 9.81 4.86 -2.41
C CYS A 98 9.34 6.28 -2.08
N ARG A 99 10.06 7.32 -2.50
CA ARG A 99 9.62 8.72 -2.35
C ARG A 99 8.32 8.99 -3.09
N ASP A 100 8.22 8.52 -4.33
CA ASP A 100 7.03 8.67 -5.16
C ASP A 100 5.84 7.93 -4.54
N ALA A 101 6.04 6.70 -4.06
CA ALA A 101 5.01 5.92 -3.39
C ALA A 101 4.49 6.59 -2.11
N VAL A 102 5.39 7.17 -1.30
CA VAL A 102 5.02 7.93 -0.10
C VAL A 102 4.24 9.19 -0.46
N SER A 103 4.68 9.92 -1.49
CA SER A 103 4.00 11.10 -2.00
C SER A 103 2.56 10.78 -2.45
N VAL A 104 2.40 9.73 -3.28
CA VAL A 104 1.08 9.26 -3.73
C VAL A 104 0.21 8.87 -2.54
N ARG A 105 0.76 8.12 -1.58
CA ARG A 105 0.02 7.72 -0.36
C ARG A 105 -0.46 8.93 0.45
N LEU A 106 0.37 9.95 0.62
CA LEU A 106 -0.02 11.19 1.31
C LEU A 106 -1.11 11.95 0.55
N GLN A 107 -1.03 12.02 -0.77
CA GLN A 107 -2.07 12.62 -1.61
C GLN A 107 -3.41 11.87 -1.47
N MET A 108 -3.38 10.54 -1.54
CA MET A 108 -4.58 9.70 -1.36
C MET A 108 -5.21 9.90 0.02
N ARG A 109 -4.39 9.96 1.08
CA ARG A 109 -4.90 10.19 2.45
C ARG A 109 -5.42 11.62 2.67
N GLY A 110 -4.89 12.59 1.93
CA GLY A 110 -5.33 13.99 1.97
C GLY A 110 -6.55 14.29 1.09
N SER A 111 -6.98 13.34 0.27
CA SER A 111 -8.16 13.47 -0.59
C SER A 111 -9.46 13.29 0.19
N GLU A 112 -10.52 13.91 -0.31
CA GLU A 112 -11.87 13.72 0.19
C GLU A 112 -12.49 12.39 -0.26
N ASP A 113 -11.98 11.81 -1.35
CA ASP A 113 -12.36 10.48 -1.83
C ASP A 113 -11.63 9.40 -1.01
N TYR A 114 -12.27 8.24 -0.86
CA TYR A 114 -11.66 7.11 -0.16
C TYR A 114 -10.91 6.23 -1.15
N TYR A 115 -9.65 5.93 -0.87
CA TYR A 115 -8.84 5.02 -1.69
C TYR A 115 -8.36 3.83 -0.89
N ARG A 116 -8.26 2.68 -1.56
CA ARG A 116 -7.76 1.43 -0.99
C ARG A 116 -7.00 0.60 -2.03
N CYS A 117 -5.95 -0.08 -1.59
CA CYS A 117 -5.38 -1.20 -2.32
C CYS A 117 -6.15 -2.48 -1.96
N VAL A 118 -6.77 -3.13 -2.95
CA VAL A 118 -7.55 -4.36 -2.78
C VAL A 118 -6.75 -5.54 -3.29
N THR A 119 -6.57 -6.55 -2.46
CA THR A 119 -5.94 -7.83 -2.83
C THR A 119 -7.01 -8.87 -3.07
N LEU A 120 -6.87 -9.68 -4.13
CA LEU A 120 -7.75 -10.80 -4.38
C LEU A 120 -7.29 -12.03 -3.60
N GLU A 121 -8.26 -12.73 -3.03
CA GLU A 121 -8.02 -13.95 -2.26
C GLU A 121 -7.63 -15.12 -3.17
N ARG A 122 -6.80 -16.02 -2.63
CA ARG A 122 -6.42 -17.27 -3.30
C ARG A 122 -7.66 -18.14 -3.55
N GLY A 123 -7.73 -18.73 -4.74
CA GLY A 123 -8.81 -19.63 -5.17
C GLY A 123 -10.00 -18.93 -5.81
N LEU A 124 -10.01 -17.59 -5.85
CA LEU A 124 -11.02 -16.86 -6.62
C LEU A 124 -10.83 -17.12 -8.12
N PRO A 125 -11.90 -17.36 -8.89
CA PRO A 125 -11.80 -17.48 -10.34
C PRO A 125 -11.41 -16.12 -10.94
N LEU A 126 -10.59 -16.13 -12.01
CA LEU A 126 -10.40 -14.92 -12.82
C LEU A 126 -11.71 -14.52 -13.49
N SER A 127 -12.52 -15.51 -13.87
CA SER A 127 -13.86 -15.25 -14.42
C SER A 127 -14.75 -14.55 -13.39
N GLY A 128 -15.29 -13.40 -13.78
CA GLY A 128 -16.07 -12.50 -12.91
C GLY A 128 -15.23 -11.52 -12.09
N ASN A 129 -13.91 -11.50 -12.26
CA ASN A 129 -12.98 -10.55 -11.64
C ASN A 129 -12.06 -9.86 -12.67
N GLU A 130 -12.32 -10.01 -13.97
CA GLU A 130 -11.47 -9.47 -15.05
C GLU A 130 -11.46 -7.94 -15.09
N ASP A 131 -12.44 -7.29 -14.45
CA ASP A 131 -12.50 -5.84 -14.30
C ASP A 131 -11.48 -5.32 -13.28
N ILE A 132 -11.17 -6.11 -12.25
CA ILE A 132 -10.29 -5.73 -11.14
C ILE A 132 -8.96 -6.48 -11.13
N ALA A 133 -8.79 -7.55 -11.91
CA ALA A 133 -7.59 -8.37 -11.95
C ALA A 133 -7.00 -8.47 -13.36
N ASP A 134 -5.69 -8.31 -13.45
CA ASP A 134 -4.86 -8.49 -14.65
C ASP A 134 -3.89 -9.67 -14.43
N PRO A 135 -4.07 -10.79 -15.16
CA PRO A 135 -3.23 -11.97 -14.99
C PRO A 135 -1.82 -11.73 -15.56
N TYR A 136 -0.81 -11.94 -14.72
CA TYR A 136 0.60 -11.72 -15.09
C TYR A 136 1.35 -12.99 -15.48
N ALA A 137 1.14 -14.07 -14.73
CA ALA A 137 1.87 -15.33 -14.92
C ALA A 137 1.07 -16.51 -14.33
N VAL A 138 1.32 -17.71 -14.84
CA VAL A 138 0.89 -18.96 -14.21
C VAL A 138 1.96 -19.42 -13.22
N TYR A 139 1.54 -19.71 -11.99
CA TYR A 139 2.41 -20.20 -10.92
C TYR A 139 2.28 -21.72 -10.83
N ASP A 140 3.43 -22.40 -10.85
CA ASP A 140 3.56 -23.87 -10.70
C ASP A 140 2.93 -24.68 -11.86
N GLY A 141 2.82 -24.09 -13.05
CA GLY A 141 2.35 -24.74 -14.28
C GLY A 141 3.07 -24.21 -15.52
N ASP A 142 2.87 -24.85 -16.66
CA ASP A 142 3.35 -24.35 -17.95
C ASP A 142 2.44 -23.19 -18.40
N ASP A 143 2.98 -22.17 -19.09
CA ASP A 143 2.20 -20.99 -19.55
C ASP A 143 1.04 -21.35 -20.50
N ASN A 144 0.97 -22.62 -20.92
CA ASN A 144 -0.06 -23.19 -21.80
C ASN A 144 -1.15 -23.99 -21.06
N GLU A 145 -1.12 -24.09 -19.73
CA GLU A 145 -2.19 -24.73 -18.96
C GLU A 145 -3.35 -23.75 -18.70
N ASP A 146 -4.59 -24.25 -18.78
CA ASP A 146 -5.80 -23.47 -18.49
C ASP A 146 -5.80 -23.09 -17.00
N ALA A 147 -5.25 -21.91 -16.68
CA ALA A 147 -5.18 -21.39 -15.32
C ALA A 147 -6.40 -20.52 -15.03
N SER A 148 -7.38 -21.08 -14.31
CA SER A 148 -8.68 -20.43 -14.11
C SER A 148 -8.83 -19.71 -12.76
N GLN A 149 -7.92 -19.95 -11.80
CA GLN A 149 -8.00 -19.44 -10.43
C GLN A 149 -6.80 -18.59 -10.05
N ILE A 150 -7.02 -17.59 -9.18
CA ILE A 150 -5.98 -16.74 -8.62
C ILE A 150 -5.20 -17.54 -7.57
N SER A 151 -3.88 -17.65 -7.75
CA SER A 151 -2.98 -18.23 -6.76
C SER A 151 -2.64 -17.21 -5.67
N PHE A 152 -2.19 -16.03 -6.07
CA PHE A 152 -1.94 -14.90 -5.16
C PHE A 152 -1.90 -13.56 -5.91
N THR A 153 -2.09 -12.48 -5.16
CA THR A 153 -1.94 -11.11 -5.66
C THR A 153 -0.49 -10.65 -5.51
N ILE A 154 0.15 -10.22 -6.60
CA ILE A 154 1.49 -9.62 -6.60
C ILE A 154 1.38 -8.14 -6.19
N PHE A 155 0.51 -7.39 -6.88
CA PHE A 155 0.19 -6.00 -6.57
C PHE A 155 -1.33 -5.86 -6.48
N GLY A 156 -1.83 -5.25 -5.40
CA GLY A 156 -3.28 -5.04 -5.22
C GLY A 156 -3.84 -3.98 -6.16
N ALA A 157 -5.11 -4.12 -6.53
CA ALA A 157 -5.85 -3.16 -7.33
C ALA A 157 -5.96 -1.83 -6.57
N LEU A 158 -5.80 -0.71 -7.26
CA LEU A 158 -6.08 0.60 -6.70
C LEU A 158 -7.55 0.95 -6.95
N VAL A 159 -8.33 1.00 -5.86
CA VAL A 159 -9.77 1.30 -5.92
C VAL A 159 -10.06 2.63 -5.24
N MET A 160 -10.84 3.46 -5.91
CA MET A 160 -11.37 4.73 -5.41
C MET A 160 -12.88 4.60 -5.14
N TYR A 161 -13.33 5.23 -4.07
CA TYR A 161 -14.72 5.38 -3.67
C TYR A 161 -15.03 6.88 -3.58
N PRO A 162 -15.77 7.44 -4.56
CA PRO A 162 -16.05 8.86 -4.62
C PRO A 162 -16.82 9.35 -3.38
N LYS A 163 -16.49 10.54 -2.86
CA LYS A 163 -17.18 11.11 -1.69
C LYS A 163 -18.69 11.27 -1.88
N LEU A 164 -19.12 11.65 -3.09
CA LEU A 164 -20.54 11.87 -3.42
C LEU A 164 -21.31 10.56 -3.62
N GLU A 165 -20.60 9.47 -3.96
CA GLU A 165 -21.15 8.14 -4.25
C GLU A 165 -20.30 7.08 -3.52
N PRO A 166 -20.33 7.03 -2.18
CA PRO A 166 -19.37 6.22 -1.39
C PRO A 166 -19.51 4.71 -1.60
N ASP A 167 -20.64 4.25 -2.12
CA ASP A 167 -20.90 2.84 -2.43
C ASP A 167 -20.44 2.46 -3.84
N ARG A 168 -20.08 3.44 -4.67
CA ARG A 168 -19.56 3.18 -6.01
C ARG A 168 -18.06 2.93 -5.95
N GLU A 169 -17.65 1.86 -6.61
CA GLU A 169 -16.24 1.51 -6.82
C GLU A 169 -15.77 1.99 -8.19
N VAL A 170 -14.59 2.60 -8.20
CA VAL A 170 -13.88 2.98 -9.43
C VAL A 170 -12.50 2.36 -9.36
N ILE A 171 -12.26 1.37 -10.23
CA ILE A 171 -10.97 0.71 -10.37
C ILE A 171 -10.07 1.65 -11.17
N LEU A 172 -9.00 2.12 -10.52
CA LEU A 172 -8.01 3.00 -11.13
C LEU A 172 -6.86 2.21 -11.74
N GLU A 173 -6.44 1.14 -11.06
CA GLU A 173 -5.43 0.20 -11.53
C GLU A 173 -5.88 -1.21 -11.13
N GLN A 174 -5.74 -2.16 -12.05
CA GLN A 174 -6.07 -3.56 -11.79
C GLN A 174 -5.01 -4.19 -10.89
N ALA A 175 -5.42 -5.21 -10.14
CA ALA A 175 -4.51 -6.04 -9.38
C ALA A 175 -3.69 -6.91 -10.34
N ILE A 176 -2.39 -6.95 -10.14
CA ILE A 176 -1.51 -7.88 -10.84
C ILE A 176 -1.56 -9.22 -10.08
N VAL A 177 -2.05 -10.27 -10.73
CA VAL A 177 -2.26 -11.58 -10.08
C VAL A 177 -1.46 -12.69 -10.75
N ALA A 178 -0.99 -13.63 -9.94
CA ALA A 178 -0.46 -14.90 -10.41
C ALA A 178 -1.58 -15.94 -10.38
N MET A 179 -1.71 -16.70 -11.46
CA MET A 179 -2.75 -17.71 -11.66
C MET A 179 -2.27 -19.09 -11.19
N ALA A 180 -3.16 -19.92 -10.68
CA ALA A 180 -2.88 -21.32 -10.34
C ALA A 180 -3.19 -22.21 -11.54
N SER A 181 -2.29 -23.14 -11.85
CA SER A 181 -2.59 -24.23 -12.77
C SER A 181 -3.69 -25.14 -12.20
N GLU A 182 -4.58 -25.65 -13.05
CA GLU A 182 -5.65 -26.58 -12.68
C GLU A 182 -5.14 -27.95 -12.15
N ASN A 183 -3.83 -28.23 -12.24
CA ASN A 183 -3.24 -29.54 -11.90
C ASN A 183 -2.44 -29.59 -10.57
N ALA A 184 -2.54 -28.58 -9.69
CA ALA A 184 -1.78 -28.53 -8.43
C ALA A 184 -2.44 -29.29 -7.24
#